data_AF-A0A7X3SM49-F1
#
_entry.id   AF-A0A7X3SM49-F1
#
_cell.length_a   1.000
_cell.length_b   1.000
_cell.length_c   1.000
_cell.angle_alpha   90.00
_cell.angle_beta   90.00
_cell.angle_gamma   90.00
#
_symmetry.space_group_name_H-M   'P 1'
#
loop_
_entity.id
_entity.type
_entity.pdbx_description
1 polymer ?
#
loop_
_entity_poly.entity_id
_entity_poly.type
_entity_poly.pdbx_seq_one_letter_code
_entity_poly.pdbx_strand_id
1 'polypeptide(L)' 'MAKMIAAAVGADLFKIEQKVPYAADYNTCIEQAKNDLRAKARPELVSVPESLDSYDEIYLGYPKL' A
#
# COMPACT_ATOMS: atom_id res chain seq x y z
N MET A 1 -10.99 -6.12 -0.35
CA MET A 1 -10.28 -7.33 -0.82
C MET A 1 -9.26 -7.84 0.20
N ALA A 2 -8.24 -7.06 0.60
CA ALA A 2 -7.19 -7.53 1.52
C ALA A 2 -7.72 -8.19 2.81
N LYS A 3 -8.72 -7.60 3.48
CA LYS A 3 -9.39 -8.19 4.67
C LYS A 3 -10.04 -9.55 4.40
N MET A 4 -10.61 -9.76 3.22
CA MET A 4 -11.27 -11.03 2.87
C MET A 4 -10.23 -12.12 2.62
N ILE A 5 -9.12 -11.77 1.95
CA ILE A 5 -8.01 -12.70 1.73
C ILE A 5 -7.39 -13.10 3.07
N ALA A 6 -7.04 -12.11 3.91
CA ALA A 6 -6.49 -12.35 5.24
C ALA A 6 -7.39 -13.27 6.08
N ALA A 7 -8.71 -13.04 6.08
CA ALA A 7 -9.66 -13.91 6.78
C ALA A 7 -9.77 -15.32 6.18
N ALA A 8 -9.59 -15.48 4.87
CA ALA A 8 -9.68 -16.76 4.19
C ALA A 8 -8.44 -17.65 4.41
N VAL A 9 -7.25 -17.05 4.43
CA VAL A 9 -5.98 -17.78 4.60
C VAL A 9 -5.43 -17.74 6.04
N GLY A 10 -6.07 -16.97 6.94
CA GLY A 10 -5.58 -16.76 8.30
C GLY A 10 -4.30 -15.92 8.36
N ALA A 11 -4.08 -15.05 7.36
CA ALA A 11 -2.86 -14.24 7.26
C ALA A 11 -2.96 -12.94 8.05
N ASP A 12 -1.79 -12.42 8.44
CA ASP A 12 -1.66 -11.09 9.03
C ASP A 12 -1.97 -10.00 7.99
N LEU A 13 -2.61 -8.93 8.46
CA LEU A 13 -2.93 -7.78 7.62
C LEU A 13 -2.09 -6.58 8.02
N PHE A 14 -1.18 -6.17 7.13
CA PHE A 14 -0.44 -4.93 7.27
C PHE A 14 -0.97 -3.89 6.27
N LYS A 15 -1.40 -2.72 6.78
CA LYS A 15 -1.84 -1.60 5.93
C LYS A 15 -0.64 -0.70 5.66
N ILE A 16 -0.22 -0.62 4.40
CA ILE A 16 0.83 0.31 3.97
C ILE A 16 0.22 1.71 3.91
N GLU A 17 0.75 2.63 4.71
CA GLU A 17 0.31 4.03 4.76
C GLU A 17 1.49 4.95 4.49
N GLN A 18 1.30 5.91 3.59
CA GLN A 18 2.29 6.95 3.31
C GLN A 18 2.32 7.97 4.43
N LYS A 19 3.51 8.46 4.75
CA LYS A 19 3.70 9.51 5.76
C LYS A 19 3.03 10.81 5.37
N VAL A 20 3.01 11.12 4.08
CA VAL A 20 2.20 12.20 3.50
C VAL A 20 1.02 11.56 2.78
N PRO A 21 -0.21 11.69 3.29
CA PRO A 21 -1.37 11.10 2.64
C PRO A 21 -1.69 11.81 1.32
N TYR A 22 -2.17 11.07 0.33
CA TYR A 22 -2.74 11.66 -0.88
C TYR A 22 -3.95 12.54 -0.55
N ALA A 23 -4.23 13.49 -1.44
CA ALA A 23 -5.40 14.34 -1.32
C ALA A 23 -6.68 13.49 -1.21
N ALA A 24 -7.61 13.94 -0.36
CA ALA A 24 -8.93 13.30 -0.24
C ALA A 24 -9.78 13.48 -1.51
N ASP A 25 -9.50 14.53 -2.29
CA ASP A 25 -10.14 14.77 -3.58
C ASP A 25 -9.68 13.74 -4.62
N TYR A 26 -10.64 13.12 -5.30
CA TYR A 26 -10.39 12.03 -6.25
C TYR A 26 -9.48 12.46 -7.42
N ASN A 27 -9.78 13.58 -8.07
CA ASN A 27 -9.01 14.04 -9.22
C ASN A 27 -7.58 14.41 -8.82
N THR A 28 -7.43 15.10 -7.69
CA THR A 28 -6.13 15.50 -7.16
C THR A 28 -5.29 14.28 -6.76
N CYS A 29 -5.90 13.28 -6.12
CA CYS A 29 -5.26 12.02 -5.75
C CYS A 29 -4.74 11.26 -6.98
N ILE A 30 -5.55 11.16 -8.04
CA ILE A 30 -5.16 10.47 -9.28
C ILE A 30 -3.98 11.18 -9.96
N GLU A 31 -3.99 12.51 -10.03
CA GLU A 31 -2.89 13.26 -10.64
C GLU A 31 -1.60 13.17 -9.79
N GLN A 32 -1.69 13.21 -8.46
CA GLN A 32 -0.55 12.97 -7.57
C GLN A 32 0.03 11.57 -7.80
N ALA A 33 -0.81 10.53 -7.81
CA ALA A 33 -0.37 9.16 -7.99
C ALA A 33 0.25 8.91 -9.39
N LYS A 34 -0.29 9.54 -10.46
CA LYS A 34 0.32 9.48 -11.80
C LYS A 34 1.67 10.19 -11.85
N ASN A 35 1.80 11.35 -11.21
CA ASN A 35 3.06 12.09 -11.15
C ASN A 35 4.12 11.30 -10.38
N ASP A 36 3.76 10.72 -9.25
CA ASP A 36 4.64 9.85 -8.47
C ASP A 36 5.10 8.64 -9.30
N LEU A 37 4.19 8.00 -10.03
CA LEU A 37 4.51 6.89 -10.92
C LEU A 37 5.51 7.30 -12.02
N ARG A 38 5.28 8.45 -12.67
CA ARG A 38 6.17 8.99 -13.71
C ARG A 38 7.54 9.37 -13.16
N ALA A 39 7.58 9.96 -11.97
CA ALA A 39 8.80 10.34 -11.27
C ALA A 39 9.55 9.14 -10.67
N LYS A 40 8.97 7.92 -10.74
CA LYS A 40 9.43 6.74 -9.99
C LYS A 40 9.62 7.04 -8.50
N ALA A 41 8.75 7.90 -7.95
CA ALA A 41 8.80 8.28 -6.56
C ALA A 41 8.72 7.04 -5.66
N ARG A 42 9.37 7.13 -4.51
CA ARG A 42 9.31 6.15 -3.43
C ARG A 42 8.89 6.90 -2.18
N PRO A 43 7.58 7.13 -1.99
CA PRO A 43 7.08 7.88 -0.85
C PRO A 43 7.49 7.21 0.47
N GLU A 44 7.80 8.03 1.47
CA GLU A 44 8.11 7.54 2.80
C GLU A 44 6.86 6.94 3.45
N LEU A 45 7.03 5.80 4.13
CA LEU A 45 5.95 5.10 4.80
C LEU A 45 5.89 5.48 6.28
N VAL A 46 4.70 5.50 6.86
CA VAL A 46 4.49 5.73 8.31
C VAL A 46 5.16 4.61 9.12
N SER A 47 5.01 3.39 8.64
CA SER A 47 5.53 2.19 9.28
C SER A 47 5.86 1.15 8.23
N VAL A 48 6.86 0.33 8.52
CA VAL A 48 7.19 -0.89 7.80
C VAL A 48 7.18 -2.05 8.79
N PRO A 49 6.87 -3.29 8.36
CA PRO A 49 7.02 -4.46 9.20
C PRO A 49 8.47 -4.58 9.66
N GLU A 50 8.70 -4.92 10.93
CA GLU A 50 10.06 -5.08 11.48
C GLU A 50 10.84 -6.19 10.77
N SER A 51 10.14 -7.25 10.35
CA SER A 51 10.70 -8.31 9.53
C SER A 51 9.63 -8.90 8.62
N LEU A 52 10.06 -9.32 7.43
CA LEU A 52 9.26 -10.12 6.50
C LEU A 52 9.73 -11.58 6.45
N ASP A 53 10.82 -11.93 7.14
CA ASP A 53 11.48 -13.24 7.05
C ASP A 53 10.64 -14.38 7.64
N SER A 54 9.68 -14.04 8.52
CA SER A 54 8.75 -14.98 9.11
C SER A 54 7.59 -15.37 8.19
N TYR A 55 7.46 -14.73 7.02
CA TYR A 55 6.36 -14.96 6.10
C TYR A 55 6.86 -15.72 4.86
N ASP A 56 6.35 -16.94 4.68
CA ASP A 56 6.63 -17.74 3.48
C ASP A 56 5.87 -17.20 2.24
N GLU A 57 4.73 -16.53 2.45
CA GLU A 57 3.87 -16.00 1.39
C GLU A 57 3.41 -14.57 1.71
N ILE A 58 3.57 -13.66 0.74
CA ILE A 58 3.23 -12.24 0.89
C ILE A 58 2.25 -11.82 -0.21
N TYR A 59 1.07 -11.36 0.20
CA TYR A 59 0.04 -10.82 -0.69
C TYR A 59 0.11 -9.29 -0.74
N LEU A 60 0.51 -8.73 -1.88
CA LEU A 60 0.56 -7.27 -2.08
C LEU A 60 -0.66 -6.78 -2.89
N GLY A 61 -1.59 -6.11 -2.21
CA GLY A 61 -2.74 -5.47 -2.84
C GLY A 61 -2.50 -3.98 -3.12
N TYR A 62 -2.66 -3.55 -4.36
CA TYR A 62 -2.60 -2.14 -4.75
C TYR A 62 -3.65 -1.82 -5.82
N PRO A 63 -4.17 -0.58 -5.87
CA PRO A 63 -5.08 -0.17 -6.92
C PRO A 63 -4.36 -0.14 -8.28
N LYS A 64 -5.03 -0.62 -9.33
CA LYS A 64 -4.59 -0.31 -10.70
C LYS A 64 -4.97 1.13 -10.99
N LEU A 65 -3.95 1.94 -11.31
CA LEU A 65 -4.07 3.30 -11.84
C LEU A 65 -4.49 3.29 -13.31
#